data_AF-A0A3B8QWT0-F1
#
_entry.id   AF-A0A3B8QWT0-F1
#
_cell.length_a   1.000
_cell.length_b   1.000
_cell.length_c   1.000
_cell.angle_alpha   90.00
_cell.angle_beta   90.00
_cell.angle_gamma   90.00
#
_symmetry.space_group_name_H-M   'P 1'
#
loop_
_entity.id
_entity.type
_entity.pdbx_description
1 polymer ?
#
loop_
_entity_poly.entity_id
_entity_poly.type
_entity_poly.pdbx_seq_one_letter_code
_entity_poly.pdbx_strand_id
1 'polypeptide(L)'
;YMEDTLRLDQENGALHLPMTLKPLPWSQGRRGGYLSDFIPNTELVKTRNKDQRKRLNLANMPIVYEAANKAQETGYSINERIRVLMTEAAEGNAELGALPRSEDYPLPARPPKVVRFGY
;
A
#
# COMPACT_ATOMS: atom_id res chain seq x y z
N TYR A 1 -14.81 -16.22 -4.43
CA TYR A 1 -14.29 -14.98 -5.04
C TYR A 1 -14.24 -13.81 -4.05
N MET A 2 -15.38 -13.27 -3.59
CA MET A 2 -15.38 -12.10 -2.68
C MET A 2 -14.96 -12.45 -1.24
N GLU A 3 -15.33 -13.65 -0.78
CA GLU A 3 -14.86 -14.23 0.49
C GLU A 3 -13.35 -14.47 0.49
N ASP A 4 -12.79 -14.92 -0.64
CA ASP A 4 -11.35 -15.23 -0.76
C ASP A 4 -10.49 -13.97 -0.74
N THR A 5 -10.94 -12.87 -1.36
CA THR A 5 -10.24 -11.58 -1.31
C THR A 5 -10.25 -10.99 0.10
N LEU A 6 -11.38 -11.08 0.82
CA LEU A 6 -11.47 -10.61 2.20
C LEU A 6 -10.60 -11.45 3.14
N ARG A 7 -10.48 -12.76 2.88
CA ARG A 7 -9.59 -13.65 3.63
C ARG A 7 -8.10 -13.34 3.38
N LEU A 8 -7.72 -13.07 2.14
CA LEU A 8 -6.37 -12.63 1.77
C LEU A 8 -6.00 -11.28 2.38
N ASP A 9 -6.94 -10.34 2.50
CA ASP A 9 -6.75 -9.06 3.18
C ASP A 9 -6.45 -9.25 4.67
N GLN A 10 -7.12 -10.22 5.31
CA GLN A 10 -6.91 -10.55 6.72
C GLN A 10 -5.59 -11.27 7.00
N GLU A 11 -5.11 -12.13 6.09
CA GLU A 11 -3.85 -12.86 6.24
C GLU A 11 -2.61 -12.00 5.90
N ASN A 12 -2.72 -11.04 4.97
CA ASN A 12 -1.57 -10.23 4.51
C ASN A 12 -1.40 -8.88 5.23
N GLY A 13 -2.31 -8.50 6.13
CA GLY A 13 -2.27 -7.22 6.86
C GLY A 13 -2.53 -5.97 6.01
N ALA A 14 -2.68 -6.11 4.68
CA ALA A 14 -3.06 -5.04 3.78
C ALA A 14 -4.58 -4.97 3.64
N LEU A 15 -5.19 -3.90 4.17
CA LEU A 15 -6.66 -3.72 4.18
C LEU A 15 -7.26 -3.35 2.80
N HIS A 16 -6.42 -2.95 1.84
CA HIS A 16 -6.85 -2.39 0.56
C HIS A 16 -5.98 -2.92 -0.58
N LEU A 17 -6.41 -4.01 -1.23
CA LEU A 17 -5.73 -4.57 -2.40
C LEU A 17 -6.16 -3.89 -3.72
N PRO A 18 -5.32 -3.90 -4.76
CA PRO A 18 -5.72 -3.48 -6.10
C PRO A 18 -6.94 -4.26 -6.61
N MET A 19 -7.76 -3.62 -7.42
CA MET A 19 -8.96 -4.24 -8.01
C MET A 19 -8.64 -4.86 -9.37
N THR A 20 -9.25 -6.02 -9.64
CA THR A 20 -9.22 -6.66 -10.97
C THR A 20 -10.29 -6.11 -11.92
N LEU A 21 -11.32 -5.46 -11.36
CA LEU A 21 -12.40 -4.80 -12.09
C LEU A 21 -12.23 -3.29 -12.04
N LYS A 22 -12.88 -2.58 -12.97
CA LYS A 22 -12.91 -1.12 -12.95
C LYS A 22 -13.47 -0.60 -11.62
N PRO A 23 -12.81 0.39 -10.98
CA PRO A 23 -13.34 1.02 -9.77
C PRO A 23 -14.66 1.75 -10.02
N LEU A 24 -15.46 1.91 -8.98
CA LEU A 24 -16.66 2.73 -8.99
C LEU A 24 -16.27 4.20 -9.22
N PRO A 25 -16.90 4.92 -10.18
CA PRO A 25 -16.57 6.30 -10.44
C PRO A 25 -17.01 7.21 -9.30
N TRP A 26 -16.15 8.15 -8.92
CA TRP A 26 -16.48 9.24 -8.02
C TRP A 26 -17.47 10.19 -8.69
N SER A 27 -18.48 10.62 -7.92
CA SER A 27 -19.47 11.61 -8.34
C SER A 27 -20.03 12.34 -7.12
N GLN A 28 -20.74 13.45 -7.34
CA GLN A 28 -21.30 14.26 -6.27
C GLN A 28 -22.24 13.42 -5.37
N GLY A 29 -22.02 13.48 -4.06
CA GLY A 29 -22.86 12.79 -3.07
C GLY A 29 -22.76 11.26 -3.09
N ARG A 30 -21.86 10.67 -3.89
CA ARG A 30 -21.69 9.21 -3.99
C ARG A 30 -20.25 8.82 -3.70
N ARG A 31 -20.08 7.65 -3.08
CA ARG A 31 -18.76 7.03 -2.94
C ARG A 31 -18.23 6.56 -4.30
N GLY A 32 -16.90 6.50 -4.43
CA GLY A 32 -16.19 5.86 -5.53
C GLY A 32 -15.14 4.88 -5.01
N GLY A 33 -14.36 4.30 -5.91
CA GLY A 33 -13.33 3.30 -5.56
C GLY A 33 -13.90 1.88 -5.51
N TYR A 34 -13.87 1.23 -4.34
CA TYR A 34 -14.30 -0.16 -4.21
C TYR A 34 -15.80 -0.36 -4.45
N LEU A 35 -16.16 -1.47 -5.10
CA LEU A 35 -17.55 -1.83 -5.37
C LEU A 35 -18.31 -2.23 -4.09
N SER A 36 -17.60 -2.90 -3.17
CA SER A 36 -18.15 -3.39 -1.90
C SER A 36 -18.27 -2.30 -0.84
N ASP A 37 -19.29 -2.43 0.00
CA ASP A 37 -19.46 -1.68 1.24
C ASP A 37 -18.64 -2.22 2.43
N PHE A 38 -18.10 -3.44 2.31
CA PHE A 38 -17.35 -4.08 3.39
C PHE A 38 -15.94 -3.51 3.57
N ILE A 39 -15.44 -2.75 2.58
CA ILE A 39 -14.13 -2.11 2.64
C ILE A 39 -14.31 -0.70 3.25
N PRO A 40 -13.84 -0.46 4.49
CA PRO A 40 -14.07 0.80 5.18
C PRO A 40 -13.26 1.95 4.57
N ASN A 41 -13.66 3.19 4.88
CA ASN A 41 -12.86 4.41 4.66
C ASN A 41 -12.56 4.81 3.20
N THR A 42 -13.48 4.55 2.27
CA THR A 42 -13.39 5.04 0.89
C THR A 42 -13.88 6.50 0.80
N GLU A 43 -13.03 7.44 1.18
CA GLU A 43 -13.29 8.88 1.07
C GLU A 43 -12.45 9.51 -0.06
N LEU A 44 -13.07 10.37 -0.88
CA LEU A 44 -12.36 11.08 -1.95
C LEU A 44 -11.24 11.97 -1.38
N VAL A 45 -11.51 12.60 -0.23
CA VAL A 45 -10.55 13.46 0.47
C VAL A 45 -10.43 12.99 1.91
N LYS A 46 -9.23 12.56 2.29
CA LYS A 46 -8.92 12.16 3.66
C LYS A 46 -8.95 13.38 4.57
N THR A 47 -9.90 13.43 5.51
CA THR A 47 -9.97 14.49 6.52
C THR A 47 -10.40 13.93 7.87
N ARG A 48 -9.87 14.49 8.96
CA ARG A 48 -10.32 14.19 10.33
C ARG A 48 -11.55 15.01 10.73
N ASN A 49 -11.84 16.09 10.00
CA ASN A 49 -12.94 17.01 10.31
C ASN A 49 -14.25 16.53 9.67
N LYS A 50 -15.22 16.17 10.51
CA LYS A 50 -16.54 15.66 10.07
C LYS A 50 -17.34 16.69 9.28
N ASP A 51 -17.25 17.97 9.63
CA ASP A 51 -18.03 19.02 8.94
C ASP A 51 -17.45 19.35 7.57
N GLN A 52 -16.12 19.34 7.45
CA GLN A 52 -15.46 19.46 6.15
C GLN A 52 -15.84 18.29 5.24
N ARG A 53 -15.86 17.06 5.77
CA ARG A 53 -16.28 15.87 5.03
C ARG A 53 -17.70 16.00 4.49
N LYS A 54 -18.65 16.45 5.33
CA LYS A 54 -20.03 16.72 4.91
C LYS A 54 -20.10 17.74 3.77
N ARG A 55 -19.35 18.84 3.87
CA ARG A 55 -19.30 19.88 2.82
C ARG A 55 -18.73 19.34 1.51
N LEU A 56 -17.65 18.57 1.57
CA LEU A 56 -17.01 17.97 0.39
C LEU A 56 -17.90 16.94 -0.30
N ASN A 57 -18.66 16.15 0.46
CA ASN A 57 -19.61 15.19 -0.11
C ASN A 57 -20.75 15.87 -0.89
N LEU A 58 -21.11 17.11 -0.53
CA LEU A 58 -22.17 17.88 -1.17
C LEU A 58 -21.67 18.82 -2.28
N ALA A 59 -20.36 19.08 -2.34
CA ALA A 59 -19.79 20.02 -3.29
C ALA A 59 -19.82 19.48 -4.73
N ASN A 60 -20.20 20.33 -5.69
CA ASN A 60 -20.11 19.99 -7.10
C ASN A 60 -18.72 20.36 -7.65
N MET A 61 -17.91 19.35 -7.96
CA MET A 61 -16.50 19.51 -8.38
C MET A 61 -16.20 18.65 -9.63
N PRO A 62 -16.80 18.95 -10.79
CA PRO A 62 -16.76 18.06 -11.96
C PRO A 62 -15.34 17.75 -12.44
N ILE A 63 -14.46 18.76 -12.47
CA ILE A 63 -13.06 18.60 -12.89
C ILE A 63 -12.30 17.64 -11.94
N VAL A 64 -12.57 17.70 -10.63
CA VAL A 64 -11.92 16.84 -9.64
C VAL A 64 -12.36 15.40 -9.82
N TYR A 65 -13.68 15.17 -9.98
CA TYR A 65 -14.22 13.84 -10.20
C TYR A 65 -13.69 13.23 -11.51
N GLU A 66 -13.66 14.01 -12.59
CA GLU A 66 -13.14 13.56 -13.88
C GLU A 66 -11.67 13.16 -13.80
N ALA A 67 -10.83 13.99 -13.17
CA ALA A 67 -9.41 13.71 -13.01
C ALA A 67 -9.17 12.45 -12.16
N ALA A 68 -9.87 12.31 -11.03
CA ALA A 68 -9.78 11.14 -10.16
C ALA A 68 -10.22 9.86 -10.89
N ASN A 69 -11.32 9.93 -11.64
CA ASN A 69 -11.85 8.80 -12.41
C ASN A 69 -10.88 8.37 -13.53
N LYS A 70 -10.29 9.32 -14.26
CA LYS A 70 -9.26 9.02 -15.27
C LYS A 70 -8.03 8.36 -14.67
N ALA A 71 -7.58 8.83 -13.50
CA ALA A 71 -6.43 8.24 -12.82
C ALA A 71 -6.71 6.79 -12.38
N GLN A 72 -7.86 6.54 -11.73
CA GLN A 72 -8.19 5.19 -11.22
C GLN A 72 -8.54 4.19 -12.32
N GLU A 73 -8.99 4.64 -13.50
CA GLU A 73 -9.29 3.76 -14.64
C GLU A 73 -8.04 3.26 -15.38
N THR A 74 -6.86 3.79 -15.04
CA THR A 74 -5.60 3.34 -15.64
C THR A 74 -5.31 1.90 -15.23
N GLY A 75 -5.28 0.99 -16.21
CA GLY A 75 -4.96 -0.41 -15.98
C GLY A 75 -3.48 -0.62 -15.72
N TYR A 76 -3.16 -1.40 -14.69
CA TYR A 76 -1.80 -1.83 -14.37
C TYR A 76 -1.67 -3.34 -14.55
N SER A 77 -0.44 -3.80 -14.83
CA SER A 77 -0.10 -5.21 -14.87
C SER A 77 1.23 -5.43 -14.15
N ILE A 78 1.42 -6.64 -13.63
CA ILE A 78 2.67 -7.03 -12.98
C ILE A 78 3.75 -7.17 -14.06
N ASN A 79 4.91 -6.55 -13.83
CA ASN A 79 6.06 -6.79 -14.67
C ASN A 79 6.69 -8.15 -14.30
N GLU A 80 6.37 -9.17 -15.08
CA GLU A 80 6.80 -10.55 -14.86
C GLU A 80 8.32 -10.71 -14.77
N ARG A 81 9.09 -9.99 -15.62
CA ARG A 81 10.56 -10.08 -15.62
C ARG A 81 11.15 -9.57 -14.32
N ILE A 82 10.65 -8.43 -13.85
CA ILE A 82 11.09 -7.87 -12.56
C ILE A 82 10.61 -8.76 -11.42
N ARG A 83 9.39 -9.30 -11.48
CA ARG A 83 8.90 -10.21 -10.43
C ARG A 83 9.84 -11.40 -10.26
N VAL A 84 10.19 -12.09 -11.34
CA VAL A 84 11.11 -13.23 -11.30
C VAL A 84 12.48 -12.83 -10.74
N LEU A 85 13.09 -11.76 -11.27
CA LEU A 85 14.37 -11.26 -10.80
C LEU A 85 14.36 -10.95 -9.30
N MET A 86 13.31 -10.30 -8.81
CA MET A 86 13.20 -9.91 -7.40
C MET A 86 12.98 -11.13 -6.50
N THR A 87 12.23 -12.13 -6.94
CA THR A 87 12.06 -13.40 -6.22
C THR A 87 13.40 -14.13 -6.10
N GLU A 88 14.12 -14.30 -7.21
CA GLU A 88 15.43 -14.95 -7.22
C GLU A 88 16.45 -14.20 -6.35
N ALA A 89 16.46 -12.86 -6.40
CA ALA A 89 17.34 -12.05 -5.57
C ALA A 89 17.05 -12.21 -4.08
N ALA A 90 15.77 -12.24 -3.69
CA ALA A 90 15.38 -12.42 -2.29
C ALA A 90 15.73 -13.84 -1.78
N GLU A 91 15.44 -14.88 -2.57
CA GLU A 91 15.77 -16.27 -2.22
C GLU A 91 17.28 -16.51 -2.17
N GLY A 92 18.04 -15.85 -3.04
CA GLY A 92 19.50 -15.96 -3.11
C GLY A 92 20.26 -15.11 -2.09
N ASN A 93 19.58 -14.41 -1.17
CA ASN A 93 20.18 -13.42 -0.25
C ASN A 93 21.06 -12.40 -0.99
N ALA A 94 20.66 -12.04 -2.22
CA ALA A 94 21.42 -11.13 -3.05
C ALA A 94 21.32 -9.72 -2.46
N GLU A 95 22.45 -9.15 -2.05
CA GLU A 95 22.58 -7.76 -1.63
C GLU A 95 22.50 -6.82 -2.84
N LEU A 96 21.37 -6.85 -3.57
CA LEU A 96 21.15 -6.06 -4.77
C LEU A 96 20.44 -4.75 -4.41
N GLY A 97 21.21 -3.66 -4.36
CA GLY A 97 20.68 -2.31 -4.14
C GLY A 97 20.08 -2.14 -2.74
N ALA A 98 18.78 -1.85 -2.68
CA ALA A 98 18.05 -1.60 -1.43
C ALA A 98 17.25 -2.83 -0.93
N LEU A 99 17.42 -3.99 -1.56
CA LEU A 99 16.82 -5.23 -1.07
C LEU A 99 17.45 -5.60 0.28
N PRO A 100 16.65 -5.83 1.34
CA PRO A 100 17.20 -6.29 2.61
C PRO A 100 17.77 -7.70 2.43
N ARG A 101 18.83 -7.99 3.18
CA ARG A 101 19.30 -9.37 3.32
C ARG A 101 18.22 -10.23 3.95
N SER A 102 18.18 -11.47 3.53
CA SER A 102 17.39 -12.53 4.16
C SER A 102 18.00 -12.97 5.49
N GLU A 103 19.28 -12.65 5.73
CA GLU A 103 20.01 -13.02 6.94
C GLU A 103 20.45 -11.79 7.75
N ASP A 104 20.47 -11.95 9.07
CA ASP A 104 21.00 -10.95 9.99
C ASP A 104 22.51 -10.77 9.83
N TYR A 105 22.99 -9.56 10.09
CA TYR A 105 24.42 -9.32 10.21
C TYR A 105 24.99 -10.04 11.43
N PRO A 106 26.20 -10.63 11.33
CA PRO A 106 26.86 -11.18 12.50
C PRO A 106 27.09 -10.06 13.52
N LEU A 107 26.90 -10.38 14.80
CA LEU A 107 27.25 -9.45 15.86
C LEU A 107 28.73 -9.08 15.76
N PRO A 108 29.10 -7.80 15.97
CA PRO A 108 30.50 -7.41 15.94
C PRO A 108 31.28 -8.14 17.04
N ALA A 109 32.56 -8.41 16.78
CA ALA A 109 33.43 -9.02 17.77
C ALA A 109 33.46 -8.16 19.04
N ARG A 110 33.48 -8.81 20.21
CA ARG A 110 33.57 -8.13 21.50
C ARG A 110 34.80 -7.21 21.50
N PRO A 111 34.67 -5.92 21.85
CA PRO A 111 35.82 -5.04 21.93
C PRO A 111 36.80 -5.55 23.01
N PRO A 112 38.11 -5.33 22.85
CA PRO A 112 39.09 -5.72 23.85
C PRO A 112 38.78 -5.07 25.20
N LYS A 113 39.06 -5.78 26.30
CA LYS A 113 38.89 -5.23 27.65
C LYS A 113 39.78 -3.99 27.78
N VAL A 114 39.18 -2.85 28.10
CA VAL A 114 39.92 -1.65 28.50
C VAL A 114 40.60 -1.95 29.83
N VAL A 115 41.92 -2.11 29.81
CA VAL A 115 42.70 -2.20 31.04
C VAL A 115 42.79 -0.79 31.60
N ARG A 116 42.09 -0.53 32.71
CA ARG A 116 42.19 0.75 33.42
C ARG A 116 43.56 0.76 34.11
N PHE A 117 44.52 1.50 33.54
CA PHE A 117 45.76 1.81 34.25
C PHE A 117 45.41 2.75 35.40
N GLY A 118 45.50 2.25 36.63
CA GLY A 118 45.39 3.03 37.85
C GLY A 118 46.65 3.86 38.07
N TYR A 119 46.46 5.10 38.50
CA TYR A 119 47.48 5.88 39.21
C TYR A 119 47.58 5.39 40.65
#